data_AF-A0A640KTD0-F1
#
_entry.id   AF-A0A640KTD0-F1
#
_cell.length_a   1.000
_cell.length_b   1.000
_cell.length_c   1.000
_cell.angle_alpha   90.00
_cell.angle_beta   90.00
_cell.angle_gamma   90.00
#
_symmetry.space_group_name_H-M   'P 1'
#
loop_
_entity.id
_entity.type
_entity.pdbx_description
1 polymer ?
#
loop_
_entity_poly.entity_id
_entity_poly.type
_entity_poly.pdbx_seq_one_letter_code
_entity_poly.pdbx_strand_id
1 'polypeptide(L)'
;MSTMTLPRNEMSVPMALPETDESRLMFYAELLMANVPSLIADLNSAKYAFLSFSEKTRNEVKQKSTLIQSIGRTLTSLQNARKCLKAARQSLQELETKLVRAMPPMFVTSAEARHLSRANTNGDTSTSAEETGNASETPPKATAGESRHRTTAYPDNVVILSEEDILPVREAEEVYAKETTRYTEISKACNTMEDALGHAHDQCRTMTENVQGLKWKFDEVYNGWKRAELDRRMVRLMRDELEERRVITREGLHGLNELEDECRTHEMRIIEDFIARAQADADAIQEELRAKRNRYELELTTYQIAYKEQQAEAELLREECKLLRSQQQNLEVLAKQQQLEEMDRNSLRKLMMETLTLTPSKYGRAEDRLLTSEQLIEVKNDHLLVSVLAARISILEEQRKAVGGLLARARGMGKNYDISGTVERIRTLLEPKIQLDDDALMSE
;
A
#
# COMPACT_ATOMS: atom_id res chain seq x y z
N MET A 1 -28.64 24.40 -10.21
CA MET A 1 -29.30 25.55 -9.57
C MET A 1 -30.74 25.18 -9.27
N SER A 2 -31.09 24.99 -8.00
CA SER A 2 -32.31 25.47 -7.36
C SER A 2 -32.34 25.00 -5.91
N THR A 3 -32.92 25.83 -5.09
CA THR A 3 -32.64 26.08 -3.68
C THR A 3 -33.45 25.24 -2.69
N MET A 4 -32.83 25.06 -1.51
CA MET A 4 -33.40 25.10 -0.15
C MET A 4 -34.68 24.34 0.17
N THR A 5 -34.65 23.56 1.27
CA THR A 5 -35.36 23.92 2.53
C THR A 5 -35.04 22.95 3.67
N LEU A 6 -34.82 23.51 4.87
CA LEU A 6 -34.92 22.80 6.15
C LEU A 6 -36.36 22.32 6.39
N PRO A 7 -36.53 21.34 7.28
CA PRO A 7 -37.42 21.62 8.41
C PRO A 7 -36.82 21.23 9.75
N ARG A 8 -36.95 22.17 10.68
CA ARG A 8 -36.91 21.96 12.12
C ARG A 8 -38.34 21.57 12.53
N ASN A 9 -38.55 20.45 13.20
CA ASN A 9 -39.75 20.31 14.02
C ASN A 9 -39.51 19.40 15.23
N GLU A 10 -40.03 19.88 16.34
CA GLU A 10 -39.94 19.36 17.70
C GLU A 10 -40.83 18.12 17.85
N MET A 11 -40.35 17.10 18.56
CA MET A 11 -41.23 16.18 19.29
C MET A 11 -40.66 15.98 20.69
N SER A 12 -41.26 16.72 21.63
CA SER A 12 -41.24 16.46 23.05
C SER A 12 -41.86 15.08 23.33
N VAL A 13 -41.08 14.14 23.84
CA VAL A 13 -41.57 12.89 24.43
C VAL A 13 -41.58 13.08 25.95
N PRO A 14 -42.70 12.82 26.65
CA PRO A 14 -42.74 12.92 28.10
C PRO A 14 -41.86 11.83 28.70
N MET A 15 -40.87 12.23 29.48
CA MET A 15 -39.99 11.34 30.23
C MET A 15 -40.79 10.72 31.38
N ALA A 16 -41.49 9.62 31.10
CA ALA A 16 -42.04 8.76 32.13
C ALA A 16 -40.88 8.12 32.89
N LEU A 17 -40.79 8.40 34.19
CA LEU A 17 -39.87 7.72 35.11
C LEU A 17 -40.17 6.22 35.04
N PRO A 18 -39.18 5.35 34.73
CA PRO A 18 -39.38 3.92 34.85
C PRO A 18 -39.63 3.60 36.32
N GLU A 19 -40.69 2.87 36.62
CA GLU A 19 -40.95 2.29 37.94
C GLU A 19 -39.69 1.56 38.41
N THR A 20 -38.99 2.16 39.36
CA THR A 20 -37.78 1.59 39.94
C THR A 20 -38.18 0.47 40.87
N ASP A 21 -37.90 -0.77 40.46
CA ASP A 21 -37.88 -1.94 41.32
C ASP A 21 -37.18 -1.61 42.65
N GLU A 22 -37.91 -1.67 43.77
CA GLU A 22 -37.35 -1.39 45.11
C GLU A 22 -36.10 -2.22 45.39
N SER A 23 -36.01 -3.42 44.83
CA SER A 23 -34.84 -4.30 44.90
C SER A 23 -33.60 -3.72 44.22
N ARG A 24 -33.77 -3.03 43.09
CA ARG A 24 -32.68 -2.33 42.40
C ARG A 24 -32.30 -1.06 43.13
N LEU A 25 -33.26 -0.33 43.71
CA LEU A 25 -32.98 0.84 44.53
C LEU A 25 -32.20 0.46 45.80
N MET A 26 -32.58 -0.64 46.45
CA MET A 26 -31.87 -1.20 47.61
C MET A 26 -30.48 -1.68 47.23
N PHE A 27 -30.31 -2.34 46.09
CA PHE A 27 -28.98 -2.72 45.58
C PHE A 27 -28.09 -1.50 45.32
N TYR A 28 -28.61 -0.44 44.69
CA TYR A 28 -27.85 0.79 44.50
C TYR A 28 -27.56 1.51 45.82
N ALA A 29 -28.48 1.48 46.78
CA ALA A 29 -28.28 2.06 48.11
C ALA A 29 -27.22 1.28 48.90
N GLU A 30 -27.22 -0.05 48.85
CA GLU A 30 -26.19 -0.90 49.46
C GLU A 30 -24.83 -0.71 48.79
N LEU A 31 -24.79 -0.65 47.45
CA LEU A 31 -23.56 -0.36 46.72
C LEU A 31 -23.03 1.03 47.04
N LEU A 32 -23.91 2.03 47.18
CA LEU A 32 -23.55 3.38 47.58
C LEU A 32 -22.99 3.38 49.01
N MET A 33 -23.70 2.77 49.97
CA MET A 33 -23.31 2.69 51.38
C MET A 33 -22.03 1.88 51.59
N ALA A 34 -21.81 0.81 50.82
CA ALA A 34 -20.56 0.04 50.83
C ALA A 34 -19.38 0.85 50.29
N ASN A 35 -19.64 1.78 49.36
CA ASN A 35 -18.64 2.68 48.80
C ASN A 35 -18.52 4.02 49.54
N VAL A 36 -19.43 4.36 50.47
CA VAL A 36 -19.35 5.59 51.28
C VAL A 36 -18.02 5.71 52.03
N PRO A 37 -17.45 4.65 52.65
CA PRO A 37 -16.13 4.74 53.26
C PRO A 37 -15.01 5.06 52.26
N SER A 38 -15.07 4.50 51.05
CA SER A 38 -14.12 4.80 49.96
C SER A 38 -14.30 6.22 49.43
N LEU A 39 -15.55 6.67 49.23
CA LEU A 39 -15.89 8.03 48.85
C LEU A 39 -15.47 9.06 49.91
N ILE A 40 -15.62 8.75 51.20
CA ILE A 40 -15.14 9.59 52.32
C ILE A 40 -13.61 9.58 52.37
N ALA A 41 -12.95 8.46 52.07
CA ALA A 41 -11.49 8.38 51.97
C ALA A 41 -10.98 9.21 50.78
N ASP A 42 -11.64 9.13 49.63
CA ASP A 42 -11.33 9.91 48.43
C ASP A 42 -11.68 11.39 48.60
N LEU A 43 -12.74 11.75 49.34
CA LEU A 43 -13.09 13.13 49.69
C LEU A 43 -12.16 13.71 50.76
N ASN A 44 -11.68 12.90 51.72
CA ASN A 44 -10.65 13.34 52.66
C ASN A 44 -9.30 13.47 51.95
N SER A 45 -8.96 12.56 51.04
CA SER A 45 -7.82 12.65 50.14
C SER A 45 -7.93 13.90 49.26
N ALA A 46 -9.10 14.18 48.70
CA ALA A 46 -9.39 15.39 47.94
C ALA A 46 -9.35 16.63 48.82
N LYS A 47 -9.76 16.59 50.09
CA LYS A 47 -9.59 17.69 51.05
C LYS A 47 -8.11 17.99 51.30
N TYR A 48 -7.27 16.96 51.41
CA TYR A 48 -5.82 17.13 51.51
C TYR A 48 -5.19 17.57 50.18
N ALA A 49 -5.71 17.11 49.04
CA ALA A 49 -5.32 17.56 47.72
C ALA A 49 -5.72 19.03 47.47
N PHE A 50 -6.94 19.44 47.82
CA PHE A 50 -7.42 20.82 47.78
C PHE A 50 -6.68 21.72 48.78
N LEU A 51 -6.26 21.21 49.94
CA LEU A 51 -5.34 21.90 50.86
C LEU A 51 -3.87 21.89 50.38
N SER A 52 -3.52 21.06 49.38
CA SER A 52 -2.22 21.12 48.69
C SER A 52 -2.25 22.02 47.46
N PHE A 53 -3.42 22.19 46.81
CA PHE A 53 -3.66 23.13 45.71
C PHE A 53 -3.93 24.55 46.20
N SER A 54 -4.51 24.71 47.39
CA SER A 54 -4.51 25.97 48.13
C SER A 54 -3.23 26.00 48.94
N GLU A 55 -2.26 26.85 48.58
CA GLU A 55 -0.94 27.01 49.24
C GLU A 55 -1.00 27.35 50.75
N LYS A 56 -2.15 27.24 51.42
CA LYS A 56 -2.33 27.43 52.86
C LYS A 56 -1.94 26.16 53.61
N THR A 57 -0.67 26.06 53.98
CA THR A 57 -0.18 25.00 54.86
C THR A 57 -0.92 25.00 56.22
N ARG A 58 -1.09 23.82 56.85
CA ARG A 58 -1.67 23.68 58.20
C ARG A 58 -0.99 24.58 59.24
N ASN A 59 0.29 24.90 59.01
CA ASN A 59 1.07 25.81 59.83
C ASN A 59 0.69 27.29 59.62
N GLU A 60 0.36 27.70 58.39
CA GLU A 60 -0.17 29.05 58.15
C GLU A 60 -1.51 29.29 58.86
N VAL A 61 -2.42 28.32 58.86
CA VAL A 61 -3.73 28.47 59.52
C VAL A 61 -3.55 28.58 61.04
N LYS A 62 -2.63 27.80 61.63
CA LYS A 62 -2.27 27.94 63.05
C LYS A 62 -1.59 29.27 63.36
N GLN A 63 -0.68 29.74 62.50
CA GLN A 63 -0.01 31.04 62.67
C GLN A 63 -1.01 32.20 62.56
N LYS A 64 -1.90 32.19 61.56
CA LYS A 64 -2.95 33.20 61.36
C LYS A 64 -3.95 33.22 62.53
N SER A 65 -4.35 32.05 63.05
CA SER A 65 -5.17 31.92 64.27
C SER A 65 -4.48 32.54 65.51
N THR A 66 -3.19 32.23 65.71
CA THR A 66 -2.41 32.75 66.83
C THR A 66 -2.21 34.26 66.71
N LEU A 67 -2.00 34.76 65.50
CA LEU A 67 -1.89 36.19 65.19
C LEU A 67 -3.19 36.93 65.53
N ILE A 68 -4.35 36.42 65.10
CA ILE A 68 -5.68 37.00 65.41
C ILE A 68 -5.89 37.07 66.92
N GLN A 69 -5.54 36.02 67.67
CA GLN A 69 -5.63 36.05 69.13
C GLN A 69 -4.67 37.08 69.76
N SER A 70 -3.45 37.23 69.22
CA SER A 70 -2.51 38.25 69.70
C SER A 70 -2.99 39.67 69.42
N ILE A 71 -3.56 39.91 68.23
CA ILE A 71 -4.14 41.19 67.82
C ILE A 71 -5.37 41.52 68.68
N GLY A 72 -6.20 40.53 69.00
CA GLY A 72 -7.32 40.70 69.92
C GLY A 72 -6.85 41.14 71.32
N ARG A 73 -5.77 40.54 71.84
CA ARG A 73 -5.21 40.92 73.15
C ARG A 73 -4.58 42.31 73.12
N THR A 74 -3.83 42.67 72.08
CA THR A 74 -3.24 44.01 71.95
C THR A 74 -4.31 45.09 71.74
N LEU A 75 -5.37 44.82 70.96
CA LEU A 75 -6.51 45.73 70.83
C LEU A 75 -7.21 45.96 72.17
N THR A 76 -7.41 44.90 72.96
CA THR A 76 -8.01 45.01 74.29
C THR A 76 -7.11 45.83 75.23
N SER A 77 -5.79 45.62 75.16
CA SER A 77 -4.80 46.40 75.92
C SER A 77 -4.82 47.88 75.52
N LEU A 78 -4.89 48.19 74.22
CA LEU A 78 -5.02 49.56 73.70
C LEU A 78 -6.33 50.22 74.10
N GLN A 79 -7.45 49.48 74.09
CA GLN A 79 -8.73 49.99 74.57
C GLN A 79 -8.70 50.30 76.08
N ASN A 80 -8.03 49.47 76.88
CA ASN A 80 -7.82 49.72 78.30
C ASN A 80 -6.89 50.92 78.54
N ALA A 81 -5.79 51.02 77.79
CA ALA A 81 -4.90 52.19 77.83
C ALA A 81 -5.64 53.48 77.44
N ARG A 82 -6.52 53.43 76.44
CA ARG A 82 -7.36 54.56 76.04
C ARG A 82 -8.37 54.95 77.12
N LYS A 83 -8.95 53.97 77.84
CA LYS A 83 -9.81 54.23 79.01
C LYS A 83 -9.02 54.87 80.15
N CYS A 84 -7.82 54.36 80.45
CA CYS A 84 -6.91 54.95 81.44
C CYS A 84 -6.50 56.38 81.06
N LEU A 85 -6.21 56.64 79.79
CA LEU A 85 -5.88 57.99 79.31
C LEU A 85 -7.07 58.95 79.41
N LYS A 86 -8.30 58.48 79.14
CA LYS A 86 -9.51 59.29 79.34
C LYS A 86 -9.75 59.60 80.82
N ALA A 87 -9.55 58.62 81.70
CA ALA A 87 -9.64 58.82 83.16
C ALA A 87 -8.53 59.76 83.68
N ALA A 88 -7.30 59.60 83.18
CA ALA A 88 -6.19 60.50 83.50
C ALA A 88 -6.47 61.92 83.02
N ARG A 89 -7.03 62.10 81.83
CA ARG A 89 -7.41 63.42 81.29
C ARG A 89 -8.53 64.08 82.08
N GLN A 90 -9.51 63.30 82.56
CA GLN A 90 -10.54 63.79 83.49
C GLN A 90 -9.94 64.17 84.83
N SER A 91 -9.03 63.35 85.39
CA SER A 91 -8.28 63.69 86.60
C SER A 91 -7.40 64.93 86.42
N LEU A 92 -6.84 65.14 85.23
CA LEU A 92 -6.02 66.31 84.91
C LEU A 92 -6.90 67.56 84.81
N GLN A 93 -8.09 67.48 84.21
CA GLN A 93 -9.07 68.56 84.25
C GLN A 93 -9.59 68.85 85.67
N GLU A 94 -9.79 67.83 86.50
CA GLU A 94 -10.14 68.00 87.92
C GLU A 94 -9.00 68.64 88.72
N LEU A 95 -7.74 68.33 88.39
CA LEU A 95 -6.57 68.96 89.00
C LEU A 95 -6.34 70.37 88.48
N GLU A 96 -6.55 70.64 87.19
CA GLU A 96 -6.51 71.99 86.61
C GLU A 96 -7.60 72.87 87.21
N THR A 97 -8.83 72.38 87.37
CA THR A 97 -9.90 73.13 88.03
C THR A 97 -9.64 73.36 89.52
N LYS A 98 -8.97 72.41 90.21
CA LYS A 98 -8.47 72.61 91.58
C LYS A 98 -7.30 73.60 91.64
N LEU A 99 -6.41 73.61 90.64
CA LEU A 99 -5.26 74.52 90.55
C LEU A 99 -5.69 75.95 90.23
N VAL A 100 -6.68 76.13 89.35
CA VAL A 100 -7.31 77.43 89.06
C VAL A 100 -8.01 77.98 90.31
N ARG A 101 -8.64 77.12 91.12
CA ARG A 101 -9.19 77.50 92.44
C ARG A 101 -8.14 77.72 93.52
N ALA A 102 -6.94 77.18 93.36
CA ALA A 102 -5.81 77.31 94.29
C ALA A 102 -4.70 78.19 93.70
N MET A 103 -5.07 79.16 92.84
CA MET A 103 -4.10 80.08 92.26
C MET A 103 -3.34 80.77 93.40
N PRO A 104 -1.99 80.76 93.40
CA PRO A 104 -1.21 81.32 94.51
C PRO A 104 -1.60 82.79 94.74
N PRO A 105 -1.69 83.25 96.00
CA PRO A 105 -1.92 84.66 96.28
C PRO A 105 -0.80 85.50 95.65
N MET A 106 -1.18 86.57 94.96
CA MET A 106 -0.23 87.52 94.41
C MET A 106 0.29 88.40 95.56
N PHE A 107 1.58 88.31 95.84
CA PHE A 107 2.23 89.10 96.89
C PHE A 107 2.71 90.43 96.31
N VAL A 108 2.28 91.54 96.91
CA VAL A 108 2.58 92.89 96.42
C VAL A 108 2.87 93.82 97.58
N THR A 109 3.73 94.81 97.34
CA THR A 109 3.98 95.87 98.31
C THR A 109 2.76 96.78 98.45
N SER A 110 2.69 97.53 99.54
CA SER A 110 1.64 98.55 99.73
C SER A 110 1.61 99.63 98.62
N ALA A 111 2.75 99.90 97.97
CA ALA A 111 2.86 100.79 96.82
C ALA A 111 2.32 100.14 95.52
N GLU A 112 2.70 98.88 95.25
CA GLU A 112 2.21 98.12 94.10
C GLU A 112 0.71 97.79 94.19
N ALA A 113 0.19 97.53 95.40
CA ALA A 113 -1.23 97.32 95.65
C ALA A 113 -2.08 98.56 95.29
N ARG A 114 -1.52 99.77 95.48
CA ARG A 114 -2.15 101.03 95.02
C ARG A 114 -2.13 101.15 93.50
N HIS A 115 -1.07 100.68 92.83
CA HIS A 115 -1.00 100.66 91.36
C HIS A 115 -1.95 99.63 90.74
N LEU A 116 -2.09 98.44 91.32
CA LEU A 116 -3.06 97.43 90.88
C LEU A 116 -4.52 97.87 91.10
N SER A 117 -4.79 98.55 92.22
CA SER A 117 -6.09 99.20 92.47
C SER A 117 -6.40 100.30 91.44
N ARG A 118 -5.36 100.96 90.90
CA ARG A 118 -5.49 102.02 89.88
C ARG A 118 -5.57 101.47 88.44
N ALA A 119 -4.91 100.35 88.17
CA ALA A 119 -4.95 99.64 86.90
C ALA A 119 -6.31 98.97 86.66
N ASN A 120 -6.95 98.43 87.71
CA ASN A 120 -8.29 97.87 87.60
C ASN A 120 -9.42 98.93 87.56
N THR A 121 -9.17 100.19 87.95
CA THR A 121 -10.13 101.30 87.79
C THR A 121 -10.01 102.04 86.46
N ASN A 122 -8.92 101.85 85.71
CA ASN A 122 -8.68 102.43 84.39
C ASN A 122 -8.38 101.33 83.34
N GLY A 123 -9.01 100.17 83.47
CA GLY A 123 -8.90 99.07 82.53
C GLY A 123 -9.98 99.16 81.47
N ASP A 124 -9.83 100.03 80.49
CA ASP A 124 -10.48 99.84 79.19
C ASP A 124 -9.64 100.49 78.07
N THR A 125 -9.50 99.76 76.96
CA THR A 125 -8.81 100.11 75.70
C THR A 125 -7.29 99.91 75.62
N SER A 126 -6.86 98.66 75.42
CA SER A 126 -5.93 98.36 74.31
C SER A 126 -6.25 96.96 73.77
N THR A 127 -7.11 96.96 72.76
CA THR A 127 -7.44 95.84 71.91
C THR A 127 -6.19 95.30 71.21
N SER A 128 -5.92 94.03 71.46
CA SER A 128 -5.15 93.14 70.60
C SER A 128 -5.80 93.08 69.20
N ALA A 129 -4.99 93.24 68.17
CA ALA A 129 -5.32 92.80 66.83
C ALA A 129 -5.24 91.26 66.73
N GLU A 130 -5.96 90.73 65.74
CA GLU A 130 -5.97 89.36 65.22
C GLU A 130 -7.07 88.40 65.74
N GLU A 131 -8.24 88.58 65.13
CA GLU A 131 -9.05 87.58 64.42
C GLU A 131 -9.17 86.15 64.99
N THR A 132 -10.39 85.75 65.35
CA THR A 132 -11.25 84.93 64.47
C THR A 132 -12.62 84.60 65.10
N GLY A 133 -13.70 84.89 64.36
CA GLY A 133 -14.79 83.94 64.10
C GLY A 133 -15.95 83.77 65.10
N ASN A 134 -17.06 84.46 64.79
CA ASN A 134 -18.47 84.00 64.85
C ASN A 134 -19.34 84.17 66.13
N ALA A 135 -20.20 85.19 66.02
CA ALA A 135 -21.68 85.10 65.96
C ALA A 135 -22.56 85.15 67.24
N SER A 136 -23.46 86.15 67.20
CA SER A 136 -24.87 86.17 67.65
C SER A 136 -25.23 86.94 68.94
N GLU A 137 -25.63 88.19 68.69
CA GLU A 137 -26.78 88.97 69.19
C GLU A 137 -27.57 88.51 70.44
N THR A 138 -27.59 89.36 71.46
CA THR A 138 -28.75 90.19 71.93
C THR A 138 -28.60 90.53 73.43
N PRO A 139 -28.74 91.80 73.84
CA PRO A 139 -28.97 92.16 75.24
C PRO A 139 -30.40 92.67 75.46
N PRO A 140 -30.94 92.58 76.69
CA PRO A 140 -31.81 93.65 77.15
C PRO A 140 -31.43 94.20 78.52
N LYS A 141 -31.41 95.54 78.54
CA LYS A 141 -31.93 96.45 79.58
C LYS A 141 -31.67 96.09 81.06
N ALA A 142 -30.96 96.99 81.74
CA ALA A 142 -31.58 97.75 82.84
C ALA A 142 -30.77 99.01 83.18
N THR A 143 -31.55 100.04 83.46
CA THR A 143 -31.26 101.40 83.86
C THR A 143 -30.58 101.54 85.22
N ALA A 144 -29.85 102.65 85.35
CA ALA A 144 -29.55 103.36 86.60
C ALA A 144 -30.76 103.40 87.56
N GLY A 145 -30.61 103.48 88.87
CA GLY A 145 -29.42 103.65 89.69
C GLY A 145 -29.82 103.63 91.18
N GLU A 146 -28.93 104.20 91.99
CA GLU A 146 -29.05 104.48 93.42
C GLU A 146 -28.59 103.41 94.43
N SER A 147 -27.29 103.53 94.74
CA SER A 147 -26.84 104.03 96.04
C SER A 147 -27.21 103.20 97.28
N ARG A 148 -26.22 102.47 97.82
CA ARG A 148 -25.54 102.88 99.07
C ARG A 148 -24.35 101.99 99.44
N HIS A 149 -23.24 102.69 99.70
CA HIS A 149 -22.17 102.38 100.66
C HIS A 149 -21.24 101.16 100.47
N ARG A 150 -20.00 101.52 100.09
CA ARG A 150 -18.74 101.14 100.73
C ARG A 150 -18.60 99.69 101.20
N THR A 151 -17.85 98.93 100.39
CA THR A 151 -16.66 98.23 100.92
C THR A 151 -15.65 98.07 99.79
N THR A 152 -14.43 98.53 100.03
CA THR A 152 -13.24 98.26 99.21
C THR A 152 -12.98 96.76 99.21
N ALA A 153 -13.35 96.06 98.13
CA ALA A 153 -12.99 94.66 97.94
C ALA A 153 -11.72 94.59 97.08
N TYR A 154 -10.59 94.28 97.72
CA TYR A 154 -9.46 93.68 97.00
C TYR A 154 -9.92 92.32 96.45
N PRO A 155 -9.45 91.87 95.27
CA PRO A 155 -9.72 90.50 94.83
C PRO A 155 -9.14 89.51 95.86
N ASP A 156 -9.88 88.43 96.16
CA ASP A 156 -9.63 87.46 97.25
C ASP A 156 -8.28 86.72 97.23
N ASN A 157 -7.37 87.05 96.30
CA ASN A 157 -6.08 86.39 96.10
C ASN A 157 -4.89 87.37 96.09
N VAL A 158 -4.92 88.47 96.85
CA VAL A 158 -3.80 89.43 96.96
C VAL A 158 -3.40 89.60 98.42
N VAL A 159 -2.13 89.32 98.74
CA VAL A 159 -1.57 89.47 100.09
C VAL A 159 -0.59 90.63 100.08
N ILE A 160 -0.87 91.66 100.87
CA ILE A 160 -0.02 92.86 100.97
C ILE A 160 1.03 92.63 102.04
N LEU A 161 2.30 92.64 101.66
CA LEU A 161 3.45 92.45 102.56
C LEU A 161 4.21 93.78 102.77
N SER A 162 4.99 93.85 103.85
CA SER A 162 5.92 94.95 104.11
C SER A 162 7.11 94.89 103.13
N GLU A 163 7.86 95.99 102.94
CA GLU A 163 9.01 96.02 102.02
C GLU A 163 10.14 95.05 102.42
N GLU A 164 10.27 94.73 103.71
CA GLU A 164 11.26 93.76 104.19
C GLU A 164 10.79 92.31 103.99
N ASP A 165 9.49 92.04 104.15
CA ASP A 165 8.91 90.70 104.05
C ASP A 165 8.69 90.23 102.60
N ILE A 166 8.65 91.15 101.63
CA ILE A 166 8.45 90.81 100.21
C ILE A 166 9.75 90.39 99.52
N LEU A 167 10.92 90.82 100.01
CA LEU A 167 12.23 90.49 99.43
C LEU A 167 12.45 88.97 99.24
N PRO A 168 12.27 88.10 100.27
CA PRO A 168 12.43 86.66 100.09
C PRO A 168 11.40 86.05 99.12
N VAL A 169 10.22 86.66 99.00
CA VAL A 169 9.20 86.24 98.03
C VAL A 169 9.64 86.59 96.60
N ARG A 170 10.18 87.80 96.39
CA ARG A 170 10.73 88.22 95.09
C ARG A 170 11.95 87.38 94.67
N GLU A 171 12.84 87.06 95.62
CA GLU A 171 13.95 86.14 95.35
C GLU A 171 13.45 84.74 94.96
N ALA A 172 12.42 84.22 95.64
CA ALA A 172 11.80 82.95 95.30
C ALA A 172 11.07 82.99 93.94
N GLU A 173 10.40 84.09 93.59
CA GLU A 173 9.78 84.31 92.28
C GLU A 173 10.84 84.36 91.16
N GLU A 174 11.98 85.00 91.40
CA GLU A 174 13.08 85.04 90.43
C GLU A 174 13.72 83.65 90.23
N VAL A 175 13.91 82.88 91.31
CA VAL A 175 14.35 81.48 91.23
C VAL A 175 13.33 80.63 90.49
N TYR A 176 12.03 80.79 90.78
CA TYR A 176 10.96 80.09 90.08
C TYR A 176 10.90 80.45 88.59
N ALA A 177 11.10 81.72 88.21
CA ALA A 177 11.17 82.13 86.82
C ALA A 177 12.40 81.52 86.09
N LYS A 178 13.56 81.46 86.75
CA LYS A 178 14.76 80.76 86.26
C LYS A 178 14.54 79.25 86.12
N GLU A 179 13.80 78.64 87.03
CA GLU A 179 13.48 77.21 86.95
C GLU A 179 12.42 76.91 85.89
N THR A 180 11.43 77.79 85.73
CA THR A 180 10.41 77.70 84.68
C THR A 180 11.05 77.81 83.29
N THR A 181 11.98 78.75 83.10
CA THR A 181 12.74 78.86 81.83
C THR A 181 13.58 77.60 81.57
N ARG A 182 14.31 77.08 82.57
CA ARG A 182 15.01 75.79 82.46
C ARG A 182 14.08 74.63 82.13
N TYR A 183 12.90 74.56 82.74
CA TYR A 183 11.90 73.54 82.44
C TYR A 183 11.41 73.64 80.99
N THR A 184 11.19 74.85 80.48
CA THR A 184 10.82 75.03 79.07
C THR A 184 11.94 74.64 78.10
N GLU A 185 13.21 74.88 78.45
CA GLU A 185 14.37 74.43 77.68
C GLU A 185 14.49 72.90 77.66
N ILE A 186 14.32 72.25 78.83
CA ILE A 186 14.31 70.79 78.94
C ILE A 186 13.14 70.19 78.16
N SER A 187 11.94 70.79 78.26
CA SER A 187 10.77 70.32 77.50
C SER A 187 10.99 70.45 75.98
N LYS A 188 11.60 71.54 75.51
CA LYS A 188 11.99 71.68 74.10
C LYS A 188 12.99 70.60 73.69
N ALA A 189 14.01 70.34 74.51
CA ALA A 189 14.99 69.28 74.24
C ALA A 189 14.34 67.89 74.19
N CYS A 190 13.43 67.58 75.13
CA CYS A 190 12.66 66.33 75.12
C CYS A 190 11.84 66.17 73.83
N ASN A 191 11.12 67.22 73.39
CA ASN A 191 10.36 67.18 72.16
C ASN A 191 11.26 66.93 70.93
N THR A 192 12.42 67.59 70.85
CA THR A 192 13.38 67.32 69.75
C THR A 192 13.92 65.89 69.76
N MET A 193 14.09 65.29 70.94
CA MET A 193 14.52 63.91 71.07
C MET A 193 13.40 62.93 70.67
N GLU A 194 12.15 63.23 71.03
CA GLU A 194 10.97 62.45 70.60
C GLU A 194 10.80 62.50 69.08
N ASP A 195 10.97 63.66 68.44
CA ASP A 195 10.95 63.80 66.99
C ASP A 195 12.07 63.00 66.32
N ALA A 196 13.30 63.05 66.87
CA ALA A 196 14.42 62.24 66.38
C ALA A 196 14.17 60.74 66.52
N LEU A 197 13.57 60.30 67.62
CA LEU A 197 13.15 58.91 67.82
C LEU A 197 12.05 58.50 66.83
N GLY A 198 11.10 59.39 66.55
CA GLY A 198 10.07 59.20 65.51
C GLY A 198 10.71 58.96 64.14
N HIS A 199 11.65 59.82 63.73
CA HIS A 199 12.38 59.66 62.48
C HIS A 199 13.19 58.36 62.42
N ALA A 200 13.90 58.01 63.49
CA ALA A 200 14.65 56.76 63.57
C ALA A 200 13.73 55.53 63.49
N HIS A 201 12.53 55.60 64.08
CA HIS A 201 11.54 54.53 64.01
C HIS A 201 10.99 54.36 62.58
N ASP A 202 10.69 55.45 61.88
CA ASP A 202 10.26 55.39 60.48
C ASP A 202 11.36 54.88 59.54
N GLN A 203 12.62 55.27 59.78
CA GLN A 203 13.78 54.69 59.07
C GLN A 203 13.90 53.19 59.33
N CYS A 204 13.74 52.73 60.58
CA CYS A 204 13.72 51.29 60.89
C CYS A 204 12.57 50.56 60.19
N ARG A 205 11.39 51.17 60.11
CA ARG A 205 10.22 50.60 59.42
C ARG A 205 10.48 50.44 57.93
N THR A 206 10.91 51.51 57.26
CA THR A 206 11.23 51.49 55.82
C THR A 206 12.35 50.50 55.50
N MET A 207 13.40 50.41 56.35
CA MET A 207 14.45 49.41 56.18
C MET A 207 13.93 47.98 56.33
N THR A 208 13.02 47.75 57.28
CA THR A 208 12.38 46.44 57.47
C THR A 208 11.54 46.04 56.26
N GLU A 209 10.74 46.97 55.72
CA GLU A 209 9.95 46.75 54.51
C GLU A 209 10.86 46.46 53.29
N ASN A 210 11.96 47.19 53.15
CA ASN A 210 12.95 46.96 52.10
C ASN A 210 13.60 45.57 52.21
N VAL A 211 14.01 45.15 53.41
CA VAL A 211 14.59 43.82 53.65
C VAL A 211 13.59 42.71 53.35
N GLN A 212 12.33 42.88 53.77
CA GLN A 212 11.26 41.94 53.43
C GLN A 212 11.05 41.87 51.91
N GLY A 213 10.99 43.02 51.23
CA GLY A 213 10.86 43.09 49.78
C GLY A 213 12.00 42.39 49.04
N LEU A 214 13.25 42.56 49.51
CA LEU A 214 14.41 41.86 48.98
C LEU A 214 14.33 40.35 49.22
N LYS A 215 13.87 39.92 50.39
CA LYS A 215 13.66 38.51 50.70
C LYS A 215 12.66 37.87 49.73
N TRP A 216 11.51 38.50 49.49
CA TRP A 216 10.51 37.99 48.55
C TRP A 216 11.06 37.86 47.13
N LYS A 217 11.81 38.88 46.65
CA LYS A 217 12.47 38.83 45.34
C LYS A 217 13.52 37.71 45.27
N PHE A 218 14.29 37.51 46.33
CA PHE A 218 15.25 36.40 46.41
C PHE A 218 14.54 35.05 46.34
N ASP A 219 13.49 34.86 47.14
CA ASP A 219 12.71 33.61 47.16
C ASP A 219 12.08 33.33 45.78
N GLU A 220 11.56 34.36 45.11
CA GLU A 220 11.02 34.25 43.76
C GLU A 220 12.08 33.79 42.74
N VAL A 221 13.24 34.44 42.73
CA VAL A 221 14.36 34.09 41.83
C VAL A 221 14.89 32.71 42.14
N TYR A 222 15.07 32.36 43.41
CA TYR A 222 15.56 31.05 43.83
C TYR A 222 14.59 29.94 43.42
N ASN A 223 13.29 30.11 43.65
CA ASN A 223 12.28 29.14 43.23
C ASN A 223 12.17 29.05 41.70
N GLY A 224 12.35 30.16 40.99
CA GLY A 224 12.44 30.17 39.52
C GLY A 224 13.64 29.38 39.00
N TRP A 225 14.82 29.61 39.58
CA TRP A 225 16.05 28.88 39.26
C TRP A 225 15.90 27.38 39.52
N LYS A 226 15.32 27.00 40.67
CA LYS A 226 15.14 25.59 41.04
C LYS A 226 14.19 24.86 40.09
N ARG A 227 13.11 25.54 39.63
CA ARG A 227 12.22 25.02 38.58
C ARG A 227 12.95 24.84 37.26
N ALA A 228 13.70 25.84 36.81
CA ALA A 228 14.50 25.75 35.59
C ALA A 228 15.56 24.64 35.65
N GLU A 229 16.12 24.36 36.83
CA GLU A 229 17.05 23.25 37.02
C GLU A 229 16.37 21.88 36.84
N LEU A 230 15.15 21.71 37.35
CA LEU A 230 14.34 20.51 37.15
C LEU A 230 13.97 20.34 35.67
N ASP A 231 13.53 21.42 35.00
CA ASP A 231 13.21 21.39 33.57
C ASP A 231 14.43 20.98 32.73
N ARG A 232 15.62 21.50 33.06
CA ARG A 232 16.88 21.10 32.41
C ARG A 232 17.24 19.63 32.66
N ARG A 233 16.90 19.06 33.82
CA ARG A 233 17.07 17.61 34.05
C ARG A 233 16.09 16.82 33.19
N MET A 234 14.83 17.24 33.13
CA MET A 234 13.81 16.57 32.31
C MET A 234 14.20 16.60 30.83
N VAL A 235 14.63 17.75 30.30
CA VAL A 235 15.08 17.86 28.91
C VAL A 235 16.27 16.96 28.60
N ARG A 236 17.19 16.76 29.57
CA ARG A 236 18.29 15.80 29.40
C ARG A 236 17.78 14.37 29.29
N LEU A 237 16.91 13.94 30.21
CA LEU A 237 16.30 12.61 30.16
C LEU A 237 15.55 12.37 28.84
N MET A 238 14.76 13.35 28.37
CA MET A 238 14.05 13.26 27.10
C MET A 238 14.99 13.16 25.89
N ARG A 239 16.17 13.79 25.94
CA ARG A 239 17.18 13.67 24.88
C ARG A 239 17.83 12.30 24.87
N ASP A 240 18.16 11.78 26.06
CA ASP A 240 18.77 10.46 26.22
C ASP A 240 17.79 9.38 25.71
N GLU A 241 16.51 9.44 26.11
CA GLU A 241 15.47 8.52 25.63
C GLU A 241 15.26 8.63 24.12
N LEU A 242 15.31 9.84 23.56
CA LEU A 242 15.17 10.04 22.12
C LEU A 242 16.35 9.42 21.35
N GLU A 243 17.56 9.49 21.89
CA GLU A 243 18.74 8.87 21.28
C GLU A 243 18.67 7.33 21.36
N GLU A 244 18.22 6.78 22.49
CA GLU A 244 17.95 5.33 22.62
C GLU A 244 16.90 4.86 21.60
N ARG A 245 15.78 5.59 21.47
CA ARG A 245 14.75 5.27 20.47
C ARG A 245 15.28 5.34 19.04
N ARG A 246 16.20 6.25 18.73
CA ARG A 246 16.87 6.33 17.43
C ARG A 246 17.78 5.13 17.17
N VAL A 247 18.47 4.63 18.20
CA VAL A 247 19.27 3.39 18.09
C VAL A 247 18.36 2.22 17.75
N ILE A 248 17.28 2.02 18.52
CA ILE A 248 16.30 0.95 18.27
C ILE A 248 15.71 1.05 16.86
N THR A 249 15.37 2.26 16.41
CA THR A 249 14.84 2.46 15.06
C THR A 249 15.85 2.10 13.98
N ARG A 250 17.13 2.44 14.17
CA ARG A 250 18.21 2.09 13.23
C ARG A 250 18.44 0.58 13.18
N GLU A 251 18.47 -0.08 14.34
CA GLU A 251 18.61 -1.53 14.43
C GLU A 251 17.41 -2.25 13.80
N GLY A 252 16.19 -1.78 14.05
CA GLY A 252 14.98 -2.31 13.43
C GLY A 252 14.98 -2.16 11.89
N LEU A 253 15.40 -1.00 11.39
CA LEU A 253 15.57 -0.79 9.93
C LEU A 253 16.65 -1.69 9.34
N HIS A 254 17.76 -1.87 10.05
CA HIS A 254 18.83 -2.74 9.60
C HIS A 254 18.36 -4.19 9.49
N GLY A 255 17.70 -4.72 10.54
CA GLY A 255 17.17 -6.08 10.52
C GLY A 255 16.07 -6.29 9.48
N LEU A 256 15.24 -5.27 9.20
CA LEU A 256 14.27 -5.34 8.10
C LEU A 256 14.95 -5.46 6.73
N ASN A 257 16.03 -4.69 6.49
CA ASN A 257 16.77 -4.77 5.24
C ASN A 257 17.48 -6.13 5.08
N GLU A 258 18.05 -6.67 6.15
CA GLU A 258 18.67 -8.01 6.12
C GLU A 258 17.64 -9.09 5.78
N LEU A 259 16.46 -9.04 6.41
CA LEU A 259 15.36 -9.96 6.08
C LEU A 259 14.86 -9.80 4.65
N GLU A 260 14.79 -8.56 4.14
CA GLU A 260 14.40 -8.30 2.76
C GLU A 260 15.41 -8.90 1.78
N ASP A 261 16.71 -8.73 2.03
CA ASP A 261 17.77 -9.30 1.20
C ASP A 261 17.78 -10.84 1.28
N GLU A 262 17.59 -11.42 2.47
CA GLU A 262 17.43 -12.88 2.64
C GLU A 262 16.21 -13.40 1.84
N CYS A 263 15.05 -12.74 1.96
CA CYS A 263 13.86 -13.10 1.19
C CYS A 263 14.12 -13.04 -0.31
N ARG A 264 14.72 -11.94 -0.82
CA ARG A 264 15.05 -11.79 -2.24
C ARG A 264 16.00 -12.87 -2.72
N THR A 265 17.05 -13.21 -1.94
CA THR A 265 17.96 -14.28 -2.34
C THR A 265 17.27 -15.64 -2.35
N HIS A 266 16.36 -15.91 -1.41
CA HIS A 266 15.60 -17.15 -1.39
C HIS A 266 14.62 -17.24 -2.56
N GLU A 267 13.87 -16.17 -2.85
CA GLU A 267 12.97 -16.07 -4.00
C GLU A 267 13.71 -16.27 -5.32
N MET A 268 14.87 -15.62 -5.48
CA MET A 268 15.69 -15.79 -6.68
C MET A 268 16.17 -17.24 -6.85
N ARG A 269 16.60 -17.91 -5.78
CA ARG A 269 16.97 -19.33 -5.84
C ARG A 269 15.79 -20.21 -6.26
N ILE A 270 14.60 -19.95 -5.72
CA ILE A 270 13.38 -20.69 -6.11
C ILE A 270 13.09 -20.50 -7.60
N ILE A 271 13.17 -19.26 -8.08
CA ILE A 271 12.95 -18.94 -9.50
C ILE A 271 14.00 -19.64 -10.38
N GLU A 272 15.27 -19.58 -10.01
CA GLU A 272 16.37 -20.27 -10.71
C GLU A 272 16.14 -21.79 -10.77
N ASP A 273 15.76 -22.41 -9.66
CA ASP A 273 15.43 -23.85 -9.59
C ASP A 273 14.25 -24.20 -10.50
N PHE A 274 13.20 -23.37 -10.54
CA PHE A 274 12.06 -23.58 -11.42
C PHE A 274 12.43 -23.43 -12.90
N ILE A 275 13.26 -22.44 -13.24
CA ILE A 275 13.76 -22.26 -14.61
C ILE A 275 14.59 -23.46 -15.03
N ALA A 276 15.51 -23.94 -14.16
CA ALA A 276 16.34 -25.10 -14.44
C ALA A 276 15.50 -26.37 -14.67
N ARG A 277 14.45 -26.58 -13.86
CA ARG A 277 13.51 -27.70 -14.05
C ARG A 277 12.74 -27.57 -15.37
N ALA A 278 12.22 -26.39 -15.68
CA ALA A 278 11.48 -26.17 -16.92
C ALA A 278 12.38 -26.36 -18.16
N GLN A 279 13.65 -25.98 -18.09
CA GLN A 279 14.63 -26.25 -19.14
C GLN A 279 14.89 -27.75 -19.30
N ALA A 280 15.10 -28.48 -18.20
CA ALA A 280 15.29 -29.93 -18.24
C ALA A 280 14.07 -30.66 -18.82
N ASP A 281 12.85 -30.24 -18.46
CA ASP A 281 11.61 -30.78 -19.02
C ASP A 281 11.48 -30.49 -20.52
N ALA A 282 11.85 -29.27 -20.96
CA ALA A 282 11.83 -28.89 -22.37
C ALA A 282 12.83 -29.73 -23.19
N ASP A 283 14.03 -29.96 -22.66
CA ASP A 283 15.05 -30.80 -23.30
C ASP A 283 14.58 -32.26 -23.39
N ALA A 284 13.99 -32.80 -22.31
CA ALA A 284 13.43 -34.15 -22.30
C ALA A 284 12.31 -34.32 -23.33
N ILE A 285 11.37 -33.37 -23.42
CA ILE A 285 10.31 -33.37 -24.44
C ILE A 285 10.92 -33.29 -25.84
N GLN A 286 11.97 -32.48 -26.04
CA GLN A 286 12.62 -32.36 -27.35
C GLN A 286 13.29 -33.67 -27.76
N GLU A 287 13.94 -34.38 -26.83
CA GLU A 287 14.51 -35.70 -27.08
C GLU A 287 13.43 -36.74 -27.42
N GLU A 288 12.32 -36.76 -26.68
CA GLU A 288 11.18 -37.64 -27.00
C GLU A 288 10.61 -37.36 -28.39
N LEU A 289 10.46 -36.08 -28.77
CA LEU A 289 9.96 -35.69 -30.09
C LEU A 289 10.93 -36.11 -31.20
N ARG A 290 12.25 -35.98 -31.00
CA ARG A 290 13.25 -36.49 -31.95
C ARG A 290 13.16 -38.01 -32.08
N ALA A 291 13.03 -38.74 -30.98
CA ALA A 291 12.89 -40.19 -31.00
C ALA A 291 11.62 -40.64 -31.75
N LYS A 292 10.47 -39.98 -31.49
CA LYS A 292 9.21 -40.22 -32.21
C LYS A 292 9.34 -39.91 -33.69
N ARG A 293 9.98 -38.79 -34.05
CA ARG A 293 10.24 -38.42 -35.44
C ARG A 293 11.06 -39.48 -36.16
N ASN A 294 12.19 -39.90 -35.59
CA ASN A 294 13.05 -40.93 -36.18
C ASN A 294 12.29 -42.25 -36.38
N ARG A 295 11.45 -42.63 -35.41
CA ARG A 295 10.59 -43.81 -35.53
C ARG A 295 9.60 -43.69 -36.68
N TYR A 296 8.90 -42.55 -36.81
CA TYR A 296 7.95 -42.35 -37.90
C TYR A 296 8.63 -42.25 -39.27
N GLU A 297 9.83 -41.66 -39.35
CA GLU A 297 10.63 -41.69 -40.58
C GLU A 297 10.98 -43.12 -40.97
N LEU A 298 11.39 -43.97 -40.01
CA LEU A 298 11.67 -45.38 -40.26
C LEU A 298 10.40 -46.16 -40.69
N GLU A 299 9.28 -45.97 -39.99
CA GLU A 299 7.99 -46.57 -40.36
C GLU A 299 7.57 -46.14 -41.78
N LEU A 300 7.71 -44.85 -42.13
CA LEU A 300 7.43 -44.33 -43.46
C LEU A 300 8.32 -44.98 -44.53
N THR A 301 9.63 -45.08 -44.29
CA THR A 301 10.53 -45.75 -45.25
C THR A 301 10.17 -47.23 -45.43
N THR A 302 9.76 -47.90 -44.35
CA THR A 302 9.32 -49.30 -44.40
C THR A 302 8.06 -49.44 -45.27
N TYR A 303 7.07 -48.55 -45.10
CA TYR A 303 5.88 -48.54 -45.94
C TYR A 303 6.20 -48.23 -47.41
N GLN A 304 7.14 -47.32 -47.68
CA GLN A 304 7.57 -47.01 -49.04
C GLN A 304 8.27 -48.21 -49.71
N ILE A 305 9.08 -48.97 -48.97
CA ILE A 305 9.70 -50.21 -49.45
C ILE A 305 8.61 -51.24 -49.77
N ALA A 306 7.73 -51.52 -48.80
CA ALA A 306 6.64 -52.49 -48.98
C ALA A 306 5.73 -52.14 -50.17
N TYR A 307 5.44 -50.85 -50.38
CA TYR A 307 4.67 -50.40 -51.55
C TYR A 307 5.40 -50.68 -52.87
N LYS A 308 6.72 -50.43 -52.94
CA LYS A 308 7.53 -50.71 -54.13
C LYS A 308 7.66 -52.21 -54.39
N GLU A 309 7.78 -53.02 -53.35
CA GLU A 309 7.80 -54.49 -53.46
C GLU A 309 6.47 -55.01 -54.02
N GLN A 310 5.33 -54.55 -53.49
CA GLN A 310 4.01 -54.89 -54.02
C GLN A 310 3.84 -54.45 -55.48
N GLN A 311 4.36 -53.27 -55.84
CA GLN A 311 4.34 -52.80 -57.22
C GLN A 311 5.16 -53.71 -58.13
N ALA A 312 6.36 -54.11 -57.72
CA ALA A 312 7.21 -55.02 -58.46
C ALA A 312 6.56 -56.41 -58.62
N GLU A 313 5.95 -56.95 -57.56
CA GLU A 313 5.18 -58.21 -57.63
C GLU A 313 3.99 -58.10 -58.60
N ALA A 314 3.25 -56.99 -58.57
CA ALA A 314 2.15 -56.77 -59.50
C ALA A 314 2.62 -56.63 -60.96
N GLU A 315 3.80 -56.05 -61.19
CA GLU A 315 4.43 -55.98 -62.50
C GLU A 315 4.87 -57.37 -63.00
N LEU A 316 5.49 -58.19 -62.15
CA LEU A 316 5.84 -59.58 -62.46
C LEU A 316 4.59 -60.41 -62.81
N LEU A 317 3.53 -60.34 -61.99
CA LEU A 317 2.26 -61.03 -62.28
C LEU A 317 1.64 -60.56 -63.60
N ARG A 318 1.76 -59.27 -63.94
CA ARG A 318 1.33 -58.76 -65.25
C ARG A 318 2.13 -59.36 -66.39
N GLU A 319 3.45 -59.51 -66.24
CA GLU A 319 4.31 -60.13 -67.24
C GLU A 319 4.00 -61.62 -67.42
N GLU A 320 3.81 -62.37 -66.32
CA GLU A 320 3.37 -63.76 -66.36
C GLU A 320 2.00 -63.91 -67.04
N CYS A 321 1.04 -63.04 -66.73
CA CYS A 321 -0.25 -63.03 -67.41
C CYS A 321 -0.13 -62.76 -68.91
N LYS A 322 0.78 -61.87 -69.33
CA LYS A 322 1.04 -61.62 -70.76
C LYS A 322 1.64 -62.86 -71.42
N LEU A 323 2.60 -63.52 -70.76
CA LEU A 323 3.21 -64.74 -71.24
C LEU A 323 2.17 -65.85 -71.40
N LEU A 324 1.35 -66.11 -70.38
CA LEU A 324 0.28 -67.11 -70.43
C LEU A 324 -0.72 -66.83 -71.55
N ARG A 325 -1.11 -65.57 -71.76
CA ARG A 325 -1.97 -65.19 -72.91
C ARG A 325 -1.31 -65.49 -74.25
N SER A 326 -0.01 -65.24 -74.40
CA SER A 326 0.72 -65.57 -75.63
C SER A 326 0.82 -67.08 -75.86
N GLN A 327 1.06 -67.86 -74.78
CA GLN A 327 1.07 -69.31 -74.85
C GLN A 327 -0.32 -69.87 -75.20
N GLN A 328 -1.38 -69.32 -74.63
CA GLN A 328 -2.76 -69.68 -74.99
C GLN A 328 -3.02 -69.42 -76.47
N GLN A 329 -2.63 -68.26 -77.01
CA GLN A 329 -2.75 -67.96 -78.44
C GLN A 329 -1.99 -68.96 -79.31
N ASN A 330 -0.76 -69.33 -78.92
CA ASN A 330 0.02 -70.33 -79.64
C ASN A 330 -0.64 -71.72 -79.63
N LEU A 331 -1.22 -72.12 -78.50
CA LEU A 331 -1.99 -73.36 -78.39
C LEU A 331 -3.26 -73.32 -79.26
N GLU A 332 -3.95 -72.19 -79.32
CA GLU A 332 -5.10 -72.00 -80.21
C GLU A 332 -4.70 -72.10 -81.69
N VAL A 333 -3.53 -71.56 -82.07
CA VAL A 333 -2.97 -71.69 -83.43
C VAL A 333 -2.64 -73.16 -83.73
N LEU A 334 -1.96 -73.86 -82.82
CA LEU A 334 -1.65 -75.29 -82.97
C LEU A 334 -2.91 -76.15 -83.08
N ALA A 335 -3.93 -75.87 -82.26
CA ALA A 335 -5.20 -76.58 -82.33
C ALA A 335 -5.89 -76.37 -83.70
N LYS A 336 -5.87 -75.15 -84.23
CA LYS A 336 -6.38 -74.86 -85.58
C LYS A 336 -5.56 -75.55 -86.67
N GLN A 337 -4.23 -75.58 -86.54
CA GLN A 337 -3.35 -76.32 -87.47
C GLN A 337 -3.66 -77.81 -87.45
N GLN A 338 -3.78 -78.43 -86.28
CA GLN A 338 -4.18 -79.83 -86.15
C GLN A 338 -5.56 -80.09 -86.77
N GLN A 339 -6.52 -79.18 -86.59
CA GLN A 339 -7.84 -79.29 -87.23
C GLN A 339 -7.74 -79.25 -88.76
N LEU A 340 -6.89 -78.38 -89.32
CA LEU A 340 -6.63 -78.34 -90.77
C LEU A 340 -5.95 -79.63 -91.24
N GLU A 341 -4.92 -80.12 -90.54
CA GLU A 341 -4.27 -81.39 -90.86
C GLU A 341 -5.24 -82.58 -90.79
N GLU A 342 -6.16 -82.59 -89.82
CA GLU A 342 -7.21 -83.61 -89.74
C GLU A 342 -8.21 -83.50 -90.89
N MET A 343 -8.60 -82.28 -91.28
CA MET A 343 -9.42 -82.05 -92.46
C MET A 343 -8.72 -82.52 -93.74
N ASP A 344 -7.44 -82.24 -93.88
CA ASP A 344 -6.62 -82.67 -95.03
C ASP A 344 -6.43 -84.19 -95.04
N ARG A 345 -6.15 -84.81 -93.89
CA ARG A 345 -6.12 -86.28 -93.78
C ARG A 345 -7.47 -86.90 -94.13
N ASN A 346 -8.58 -86.28 -93.72
CA ASN A 346 -9.92 -86.76 -94.02
C ASN A 346 -10.28 -86.56 -95.50
N SER A 347 -9.90 -85.43 -96.12
CA SER A 347 -10.09 -85.18 -97.55
C SER A 347 -9.25 -86.15 -98.38
N LEU A 348 -8.00 -86.41 -97.99
CA LEU A 348 -7.10 -87.34 -98.64
C LEU A 348 -7.55 -88.80 -98.46
N ARG A 349 -8.07 -89.18 -97.29
CA ARG A 349 -8.78 -90.47 -97.09
C ARG A 349 -10.00 -90.59 -97.99
N LYS A 350 -10.80 -89.52 -98.12
CA LYS A 350 -11.98 -89.51 -98.99
C LYS A 350 -11.57 -89.68 -100.46
N LEU A 351 -10.55 -88.96 -100.92
CA LEU A 351 -9.96 -89.10 -102.25
C LEU A 351 -9.40 -90.51 -102.48
N MET A 352 -8.68 -91.08 -101.51
CA MET A 352 -8.20 -92.47 -101.55
C MET A 352 -9.35 -93.47 -101.63
N MET A 353 -10.44 -93.26 -100.88
CA MET A 353 -11.60 -94.13 -100.95
C MET A 353 -12.37 -93.96 -102.27
N GLU A 354 -12.49 -92.75 -102.81
CA GLU A 354 -13.05 -92.50 -104.15
C GLU A 354 -12.20 -93.15 -105.25
N THR A 355 -10.87 -93.13 -105.12
CA THR A 355 -9.96 -93.79 -106.07
C THR A 355 -9.88 -95.31 -105.89
N LEU A 356 -10.00 -95.84 -104.67
CA LEU A 356 -10.07 -97.29 -104.41
C LEU A 356 -11.44 -97.89 -104.71
N THR A 357 -12.51 -97.09 -104.67
CA THR A 357 -13.87 -97.51 -105.11
C THR A 357 -14.07 -97.42 -106.63
N LEU A 358 -13.05 -96.97 -107.39
CA LEU A 358 -12.97 -97.16 -108.84
C LEU A 358 -12.80 -98.65 -109.15
N THR A 359 -13.91 -99.37 -109.14
CA THR A 359 -14.02 -100.72 -109.66
C THR A 359 -13.83 -100.68 -111.19
N PRO A 360 -12.84 -101.39 -111.77
CA PRO A 360 -12.49 -101.29 -113.18
C PRO A 360 -13.44 -102.05 -114.14
N SER A 361 -14.70 -102.30 -113.73
CA SER A 361 -15.60 -103.19 -114.48
C SER A 361 -16.67 -102.48 -115.32
N LYS A 362 -16.75 -101.14 -115.29
CA LYS A 362 -17.67 -100.39 -116.15
C LYS A 362 -17.00 -99.09 -116.59
N TYR A 363 -16.40 -99.08 -117.79
CA TYR A 363 -16.33 -97.99 -118.78
C TYR A 363 -15.15 -98.23 -119.74
N GLY A 364 -15.42 -98.12 -121.04
CA GLY A 364 -14.61 -98.62 -122.16
C GLY A 364 -13.29 -97.92 -122.44
N ARG A 365 -12.57 -98.47 -123.44
CA ARG A 365 -11.20 -98.19 -123.94
C ARG A 365 -10.60 -96.84 -123.51
N ALA A 366 -9.39 -96.91 -122.96
CA ALA A 366 -8.60 -95.80 -122.42
C ALA A 366 -8.08 -94.78 -123.46
N GLU A 367 -8.46 -94.88 -124.73
CA GLU A 367 -7.93 -94.02 -125.81
C GLU A 367 -8.73 -92.72 -126.03
N ASP A 368 -9.91 -92.54 -125.42
CA ASP A 368 -10.79 -91.37 -125.65
C ASP A 368 -11.01 -90.45 -124.42
N ARG A 369 -10.18 -90.52 -123.38
CA ARG A 369 -10.31 -89.64 -122.19
C ARG A 369 -9.38 -88.43 -122.29
N LEU A 370 -9.84 -87.38 -122.95
CA LEU A 370 -9.24 -86.04 -122.83
C LEU A 370 -9.70 -85.41 -121.51
N LEU A 371 -8.74 -85.00 -120.67
CA LEU A 371 -9.00 -84.19 -119.47
C LEU A 371 -9.71 -82.88 -119.88
N THR A 372 -10.73 -82.45 -119.13
CA THR A 372 -11.35 -81.14 -119.36
C THR A 372 -10.36 -80.02 -119.01
N SER A 373 -10.50 -78.85 -119.63
CA SER A 373 -9.56 -77.73 -119.44
C SER A 373 -9.43 -77.26 -117.99
N GLU A 374 -10.49 -77.43 -117.19
CA GLU A 374 -10.47 -77.09 -115.76
C GLU A 374 -9.64 -78.08 -114.94
N GLN A 375 -9.75 -79.38 -115.22
CA GLN A 375 -8.95 -80.43 -114.55
C GLN A 375 -7.47 -80.34 -114.91
N LEU A 376 -7.15 -79.86 -116.12
CA LEU A 376 -5.76 -79.58 -116.53
C LEU A 376 -5.15 -78.39 -115.77
N ILE A 377 -5.96 -77.39 -115.39
CA ILE A 377 -5.50 -76.24 -114.61
C ILE A 377 -5.30 -76.64 -113.14
N GLU A 378 -6.21 -77.46 -112.58
CA GLU A 378 -6.11 -77.98 -111.21
C GLU A 378 -4.86 -78.86 -111.03
N VAL A 379 -4.60 -79.80 -111.95
CA VAL A 379 -3.38 -80.62 -111.91
C VAL A 379 -2.11 -79.79 -112.09
N LYS A 380 -2.18 -78.67 -112.83
CA LYS A 380 -1.04 -77.77 -113.03
C LYS A 380 -0.72 -76.92 -111.81
N ASN A 381 -1.73 -76.57 -111.00
CA ASN A 381 -1.57 -75.70 -109.83
C ASN A 381 -1.33 -76.50 -108.54
N ASP A 382 -2.04 -77.62 -108.34
CA ASP A 382 -2.05 -78.32 -107.06
C ASP A 382 -1.11 -79.54 -107.04
N HIS A 383 -0.70 -80.03 -108.21
CA HIS A 383 0.09 -81.25 -108.35
C HIS A 383 1.25 -81.06 -109.35
N LEU A 384 2.16 -80.14 -109.02
CA LEU A 384 3.30 -79.74 -109.86
C LEU A 384 4.11 -80.94 -110.40
N LEU A 385 4.39 -81.93 -109.54
CA LEU A 385 5.11 -83.16 -109.90
C LEU A 385 4.37 -84.01 -110.95
N VAL A 386 3.04 -84.09 -110.85
CA VAL A 386 2.20 -84.84 -111.81
C VAL A 386 2.16 -84.11 -113.16
N SER A 387 2.11 -82.78 -113.14
CA SER A 387 2.16 -81.95 -114.36
C SER A 387 3.49 -82.11 -115.12
N VAL A 388 4.62 -82.10 -114.40
CA VAL A 388 5.97 -82.29 -114.99
C VAL A 388 6.11 -83.69 -115.60
N LEU A 389 5.66 -84.73 -114.90
CA LEU A 389 5.65 -86.10 -115.40
C LEU A 389 4.78 -86.25 -116.66
N ALA A 390 3.57 -85.68 -116.67
CA ALA A 390 2.67 -85.74 -117.81
C ALA A 390 3.24 -85.03 -119.06
N ALA A 391 3.81 -83.83 -118.90
CA ALA A 391 4.48 -83.12 -119.98
C ALA A 391 5.66 -83.94 -120.55
N ARG A 392 6.40 -84.64 -119.69
CA ARG A 392 7.54 -85.45 -120.14
C ARG A 392 7.12 -86.73 -120.86
N ILE A 393 6.06 -87.40 -120.41
CA ILE A 393 5.49 -88.55 -121.11
C ILE A 393 5.03 -88.14 -122.51
N SER A 394 4.39 -86.97 -122.65
CA SER A 394 3.97 -86.44 -123.95
C SER A 394 5.16 -86.24 -124.91
N ILE A 395 6.28 -85.67 -124.44
CA ILE A 395 7.51 -85.52 -125.23
C ILE A 395 8.05 -86.88 -125.67
N LEU A 396 8.07 -87.88 -124.78
CA LEU A 396 8.53 -89.23 -125.12
C LEU A 396 7.60 -89.93 -126.11
N GLU A 397 6.29 -89.68 -126.05
CA GLU A 397 5.32 -90.20 -127.02
C GLU A 397 5.47 -89.53 -128.40
N GLU A 398 5.74 -88.23 -128.46
CA GLU A 398 6.06 -87.53 -129.70
C GLU A 398 7.37 -88.04 -130.31
N GLN A 399 8.41 -88.26 -129.50
CA GLN A 399 9.65 -88.88 -129.93
C GLN A 399 9.42 -90.30 -130.47
N ARG A 400 8.58 -91.10 -129.81
CA ARG A 400 8.19 -92.44 -130.27
C ARG A 400 7.46 -92.38 -131.62
N LYS A 401 6.54 -91.43 -131.81
CA LYS A 401 5.86 -91.22 -133.10
C LYS A 401 6.83 -90.77 -134.19
N ALA A 402 7.78 -89.89 -133.88
CA ALA A 402 8.80 -89.44 -134.82
C ALA A 402 9.77 -90.58 -135.23
N VAL A 403 10.22 -91.39 -134.28
CA VAL A 403 11.02 -92.61 -134.54
C VAL A 403 10.22 -93.63 -135.35
N GLY A 404 8.95 -93.85 -135.02
CA GLY A 404 8.05 -94.70 -135.80
C GLY A 404 7.87 -94.21 -137.24
N GLY A 405 7.77 -92.90 -137.45
CA GLY A 405 7.70 -92.27 -138.77
C GLY A 405 9.01 -92.40 -139.57
N LEU A 406 10.16 -92.28 -138.90
CA LEU A 406 11.48 -92.49 -139.53
C LEU A 406 11.69 -93.96 -139.90
N LEU A 407 11.28 -94.91 -139.04
CA LEU A 407 11.33 -96.35 -139.31
C LEU A 407 10.39 -96.75 -140.45
N ALA A 408 9.19 -96.15 -140.52
CA ALA A 408 8.25 -96.39 -141.62
C ALA A 408 8.80 -95.89 -142.97
N ARG A 409 9.50 -94.73 -142.99
CA ARG A 409 10.19 -94.23 -144.20
C ARG A 409 11.40 -95.07 -144.59
N ALA A 410 12.17 -95.58 -143.62
CA ALA A 410 13.31 -96.46 -143.87
C ALA A 410 12.90 -97.81 -144.48
N ARG A 411 11.68 -98.28 -144.21
CA ARG A 411 11.14 -99.56 -144.74
C ARG A 411 10.91 -99.58 -146.25
N GLY A 412 10.97 -98.42 -146.93
CA GLY A 412 10.76 -98.29 -148.38
C GLY A 412 12.01 -98.02 -149.22
N MET A 413 13.21 -97.88 -148.64
CA MET A 413 14.42 -97.45 -149.37
C MET A 413 15.41 -98.61 -149.57
N GLY A 414 15.56 -99.06 -150.82
CA GLY A 414 16.27 -100.28 -151.19
C GLY A 414 17.76 -100.17 -151.52
N LYS A 415 18.51 -99.15 -151.06
CA LYS A 415 19.98 -99.09 -151.21
C LYS A 415 20.68 -98.52 -149.96
N ASN A 416 21.78 -99.18 -149.56
CA ASN A 416 22.44 -99.10 -148.24
C ASN A 416 22.98 -97.74 -147.77
N TYR A 417 23.05 -96.70 -148.60
CA TYR A 417 23.61 -95.41 -148.17
C TYR A 417 22.60 -94.51 -147.41
N ASP A 418 21.28 -94.70 -147.57
CA ASP A 418 20.26 -93.87 -146.88
C ASP A 418 19.84 -94.42 -145.49
N ILE A 419 20.19 -95.67 -145.19
CA ILE A 419 19.86 -96.32 -143.90
C ILE A 419 20.76 -95.78 -142.78
N SER A 420 22.04 -95.49 -143.07
CA SER A 420 22.97 -94.89 -142.12
C SER A 420 22.48 -93.52 -141.64
N GLY A 421 22.03 -92.65 -142.56
CA GLY A 421 21.53 -91.31 -142.22
C GLY A 421 20.21 -91.31 -141.45
N THR A 422 19.36 -92.33 -141.63
CA THR A 422 18.13 -92.50 -140.83
C THR A 422 18.43 -93.04 -139.43
N VAL A 423 19.42 -93.93 -139.30
CA VAL A 423 19.90 -94.42 -137.99
C VAL A 423 20.56 -93.31 -137.18
N GLU A 424 21.41 -92.47 -137.80
CA GLU A 424 22.00 -91.29 -137.14
C GLU A 424 20.92 -90.32 -136.62
N ARG A 425 19.86 -90.07 -137.40
CA ARG A 425 18.72 -89.20 -136.99
C ARG A 425 17.92 -89.78 -135.84
N ILE A 426 17.67 -91.10 -135.84
CA ILE A 426 17.03 -91.77 -134.71
C ILE A 426 17.92 -91.68 -133.46
N ARG A 427 19.24 -91.80 -133.62
CA ARG A 427 20.20 -91.66 -132.53
C ARG A 427 20.16 -90.26 -131.91
N THR A 428 20.15 -89.19 -132.74
CA THR A 428 20.05 -87.81 -132.25
C THR A 428 18.72 -87.49 -131.54
N LEU A 429 17.61 -88.16 -131.91
CA LEU A 429 16.31 -87.99 -131.25
C LEU A 429 16.25 -88.67 -129.87
N LEU A 430 17.10 -89.65 -129.61
CA LEU A 430 17.17 -90.42 -128.37
C LEU A 430 18.26 -89.90 -127.40
N GLU A 431 19.04 -88.88 -127.79
CA GLU A 431 20.24 -88.45 -127.07
C GLU A 431 20.10 -87.32 -126.01
N PRO A 432 18.96 -86.61 -125.80
CA PRO A 432 18.90 -85.68 -124.67
C PRO A 432 18.79 -86.43 -123.32
N LYS A 433 19.85 -86.30 -122.51
CA LYS A 433 19.98 -86.71 -121.10
C LYS A 433 18.76 -86.28 -120.27
N ILE A 434 18.23 -87.21 -119.48
CA ILE A 434 17.18 -86.94 -118.47
C ILE A 434 17.85 -86.23 -117.29
N GLN A 435 17.62 -84.93 -117.13
CA GLN A 435 17.86 -84.23 -115.86
C GLN A 435 16.48 -83.97 -115.24
N LEU A 436 16.24 -84.56 -114.07
CA LEU A 436 15.18 -84.14 -113.18
C LEU A 436 15.66 -82.82 -112.56
N ASP A 437 14.83 -81.79 -112.67
CA ASP A 437 15.10 -80.47 -112.09
C ASP A 437 14.87 -80.60 -110.58
N ASP A 438 15.94 -80.79 -109.81
CA ASP A 438 15.88 -80.98 -108.35
C ASP A 438 15.30 -79.75 -107.63
N ASP A 439 15.25 -78.59 -108.30
CA ASP A 439 14.65 -77.36 -107.78
C ASP A 439 13.12 -77.43 -107.64
N ALA A 440 12.45 -78.38 -108.31
CA ALA A 440 11.01 -78.61 -108.14
C ALA A 440 10.63 -79.42 -106.88
N LEU A 441 11.61 -80.01 -106.17
CA LEU A 441 11.40 -80.81 -104.96
C LEU A 441 11.58 -80.03 -103.65
N MET A 442 12.04 -78.77 -103.72
CA MET A 442 12.48 -77.99 -102.55
C MET A 442 11.62 -76.77 -102.22
N SER A 443 10.43 -76.61 -102.81
CA SER A 443 9.50 -75.54 -102.41
C SER A 443 8.44 -76.04 -101.42
N GLU A 444 8.80 -76.06 -100.14
CA GLU A 444 7.88 -75.80 -99.01
C GLU A 444 8.47 -74.70 -98.13
#